data_AF-A0A5M4D1M5-F1
#
_entry.id   AF-A0A5M4D1M5-F1
#
_cell.length_a   1.000
_cell.length_b   1.000
_cell.length_c   1.000
_cell.angle_alpha   90.00
_cell.angle_beta   90.00
_cell.angle_gamma   90.00
#
_symmetry.space_group_name_H-M   'P 1'
#
loop_
_entity.id
_entity.type
_entity.pdbx_description
1 polymer ?
#
loop_
_entity_poly.entity_id
_entity_poly.type
_entity_poly.pdbx_seq_one_letter_code
_entity_poly.pdbx_strand_id
1 'polypeptide(L)'
;MAHVFSTNGDGVVGDSNDDFAMTADGTSFVAPQIAGIVGLMLKVNPDLSFWQVKHILEVTATDLDDGSGQFIGYDRFTGFGLVNARKAVEYTRKHYLPADWNGDNSVDTTDAALFTLDYANGELMSDLNLDATQSADDMAIFLRSYFAE
;
A
#
# COMPACT_ATOMS: atom_id res chain seq x y z
N MET A 1 -17.53 -4.32 -9.88
CA MET A 1 -17.36 -5.35 -10.93
C MET A 1 -15.88 -5.42 -11.25
N ALA A 2 -15.18 -6.45 -10.78
CA ALA A 2 -13.75 -6.61 -11.02
C ALA A 2 -13.55 -7.39 -12.33
N HIS A 3 -12.89 -6.77 -13.31
CA HIS A 3 -12.57 -7.44 -14.58
C HIS A 3 -11.27 -8.23 -14.38
N VAL A 4 -11.36 -9.56 -14.45
CA VAL A 4 -10.20 -10.46 -14.52
C VAL A 4 -9.79 -10.55 -15.98
N PHE A 5 -8.59 -10.07 -16.31
CA PHE A 5 -8.04 -10.15 -17.66
C PHE A 5 -7.39 -11.52 -17.88
N SER A 6 -7.64 -12.10 -19.05
CA SER A 6 -7.15 -13.41 -19.50
C SER A 6 -5.62 -13.50 -19.49
N THR A 7 -5.08 -14.68 -19.19
CA THR A 7 -3.64 -15.00 -19.35
C THR A 7 -3.23 -15.28 -20.79
N ASN A 8 -4.17 -15.25 -21.74
CA ASN A 8 -3.86 -15.30 -23.16
C ASN A 8 -3.43 -13.89 -23.58
N GLY A 9 -2.17 -13.71 -23.98
CA GLY A 9 -1.58 -12.43 -24.34
C GLY A 9 -2.11 -11.79 -25.63
N ASP A 10 -3.42 -11.85 -25.91
CA ASP A 10 -4.05 -11.23 -27.08
C ASP A 10 -4.89 -9.98 -26.74
N GLY A 11 -5.13 -9.68 -25.45
CA GLY A 11 -5.87 -8.49 -25.04
C GLY A 11 -7.35 -8.48 -25.44
N VAL A 12 -7.93 -9.64 -25.80
CA VAL A 12 -9.34 -9.77 -26.17
C VAL A 12 -10.15 -10.28 -24.96
N VAL A 13 -11.27 -9.61 -24.66
CA VAL A 13 -12.29 -10.17 -23.75
C VAL A 13 -12.96 -11.30 -24.54
N GLY A 14 -12.66 -12.54 -24.17
CA GLY A 14 -13.09 -13.72 -24.91
C GLY A 14 -14.60 -13.86 -25.08
N ASP A 15 -15.05 -14.03 -26.32
CA ASP A 15 -16.44 -14.34 -26.74
C ASP A 15 -16.58 -15.83 -27.12
N SER A 16 -15.71 -16.68 -26.58
CA SER A 16 -15.73 -18.11 -26.86
C SER A 16 -15.62 -18.93 -25.57
N ASN A 17 -16.28 -20.09 -25.54
CA ASN A 17 -16.33 -21.00 -24.39
C ASN A 17 -14.95 -21.58 -23.99
N ASP A 18 -13.89 -21.17 -24.70
CA ASP A 18 -12.51 -21.60 -24.55
C ASP A 18 -11.63 -20.47 -23.95
N ASP A 19 -12.20 -19.28 -23.76
CA ASP A 19 -11.59 -18.16 -23.06
C ASP A 19 -12.03 -18.18 -21.59
N PHE A 20 -11.07 -18.34 -20.67
CA PHE A 20 -11.33 -18.32 -19.23
C PHE A 20 -11.64 -16.91 -18.69
N ALA A 21 -12.38 -16.09 -19.43
CA ALA A 21 -13.00 -14.87 -18.94
C ALA A 21 -14.22 -15.23 -18.08
N MET A 22 -13.96 -15.86 -16.93
CA MET A 22 -14.99 -16.11 -15.94
C MET A 22 -15.29 -14.82 -15.19
N THR A 23 -16.48 -14.25 -15.41
CA THR A 23 -17.08 -13.30 -14.46
C THR A 23 -17.37 -14.08 -13.19
N ALA A 24 -16.47 -13.98 -12.23
CA ALA A 24 -16.54 -14.78 -11.04
C ALA A 24 -16.64 -13.88 -9.81
N ASP A 25 -17.80 -13.94 -9.17
CA ASP A 25 -18.12 -13.18 -7.98
C ASP A 25 -17.72 -14.00 -6.74
N GLY A 26 -16.73 -13.53 -5.99
CA GLY A 26 -16.31 -14.15 -4.74
C GLY A 26 -14.95 -13.66 -4.23
N THR A 27 -14.76 -13.72 -2.91
CA THR A 27 -13.48 -13.34 -2.25
C THR A 27 -12.29 -14.17 -2.73
N SER A 28 -12.52 -15.33 -3.34
CA SER A 28 -11.48 -16.19 -3.93
C SER A 28 -10.68 -15.52 -5.06
N PHE A 29 -11.25 -14.53 -5.75
CA PHE A 29 -10.53 -13.75 -6.79
C PHE A 29 -9.72 -12.59 -6.21
N VAL A 30 -10.04 -12.17 -4.99
CA VAL A 30 -9.29 -11.15 -4.24
C VAL A 30 -8.02 -11.77 -3.64
N ALA A 31 -8.07 -13.04 -3.20
CA ALA A 31 -6.91 -13.74 -2.64
C ALA A 31 -5.64 -13.69 -3.51
N PRO A 32 -5.66 -14.03 -4.82
CA PRO A 32 -4.46 -13.93 -5.67
C PRO A 32 -4.05 -12.48 -5.95
N GLN A 33 -4.99 -11.52 -5.94
CA GLN A 33 -4.66 -10.10 -6.10
C GLN A 33 -3.85 -9.60 -4.90
N ILE A 34 -4.30 -9.90 -3.67
CA ILE A 34 -3.55 -9.55 -2.46
C ILE A 34 -2.19 -10.26 -2.44
N ALA A 35 -2.14 -11.54 -2.80
CA ALA A 35 -0.88 -12.27 -2.89
C ALA A 35 0.12 -11.60 -3.87
N GLY A 36 -0.36 -11.10 -5.02
CA GLY A 36 0.46 -10.34 -5.97
C GLY A 36 0.98 -9.02 -5.39
N ILE A 37 0.15 -8.27 -4.68
CA ILE A 37 0.55 -7.01 -4.01
C ILE A 37 1.61 -7.29 -2.94
N VAL A 38 1.39 -8.31 -2.10
CA VAL A 38 2.37 -8.73 -1.09
C VAL A 38 3.67 -9.16 -1.75
N GLY A 39 3.64 -9.84 -2.89
CA GLY A 39 4.83 -10.16 -3.67
C GLY A 39 5.61 -8.92 -4.13
N LEU A 40 4.93 -7.85 -4.51
CA LEU A 40 5.58 -6.57 -4.84
C LEU A 40 6.17 -5.89 -3.60
N MET A 41 5.45 -5.90 -2.47
CA MET A 41 5.95 -5.37 -1.20
C MET A 41 7.22 -6.10 -0.78
N LEU A 42 7.23 -7.43 -0.82
CA LEU A 42 8.39 -8.25 -0.46
C LEU A 42 9.57 -8.08 -1.43
N LYS A 43 9.31 -7.73 -2.70
CA LYS A 43 10.37 -7.38 -3.64
C LYS A 43 11.07 -6.07 -3.26
N VAL A 44 10.34 -5.12 -2.67
CA VAL A 44 10.90 -3.85 -2.20
C VAL A 44 11.59 -4.04 -0.85
N ASN A 45 10.95 -4.75 0.08
CA ASN A 45 11.50 -5.04 1.40
C ASN A 45 11.30 -6.53 1.74
N PRO A 46 12.34 -7.37 1.57
CA PRO A 46 12.23 -8.80 1.83
C PRO A 46 12.13 -9.16 3.32
N ASP A 47 12.47 -8.22 4.22
CA ASP A 47 12.51 -8.43 5.67
C ASP A 47 11.17 -8.12 6.36
N LEU A 48 10.13 -7.75 5.59
CA LEU A 48 8.80 -7.50 6.13
C LEU A 48 8.22 -8.74 6.80
N SER A 49 7.81 -8.57 8.06
CA SER A 49 7.03 -9.56 8.79
C SER A 49 5.58 -9.57 8.33
N PHE A 50 4.89 -10.69 8.57
CA PHE A 50 3.46 -10.84 8.31
C PHE A 50 2.61 -9.71 8.93
N TRP A 51 2.94 -9.29 10.15
CA TRP A 51 2.22 -8.22 10.84
C TRP A 51 2.42 -6.86 10.17
N GLN A 52 3.63 -6.55 9.72
CA GLN A 52 3.93 -5.31 9.01
C GLN A 52 3.23 -5.28 7.64
N VAL A 53 3.23 -6.39 6.90
CA VAL A 53 2.49 -6.51 5.64
C VAL A 53 1.01 -6.22 5.85
N LYS A 54 0.40 -6.86 6.85
CA LYS A 54 -1.01 -6.63 7.20
C LYS A 54 -1.25 -5.17 7.56
N HIS A 55 -0.44 -4.58 8.42
CA HIS A 55 -0.59 -3.19 8.85
C HIS A 55 -0.48 -2.21 7.68
N ILE A 56 0.52 -2.37 6.82
CA ILE A 56 0.69 -1.54 5.62
C ILE A 56 -0.53 -1.64 4.71
N LEU A 57 -1.07 -2.85 4.48
CA LEU A 57 -2.27 -3.02 3.67
C LEU A 57 -3.51 -2.36 4.28
N GLU A 58 -3.64 -2.39 5.61
CA GLU A 58 -4.75 -1.77 6.34
C GLU A 58 -4.67 -0.24 6.29
N VAL A 59 -3.49 0.33 6.53
CA VAL A 59 -3.26 1.79 6.53
C VAL A 59 -3.38 2.39 5.13
N THR A 60 -2.99 1.63 4.11
CA THR A 60 -2.99 2.13 2.72
C THR A 60 -4.29 1.87 1.98
N ALA A 61 -5.21 1.11 2.56
CA ALA A 61 -6.53 0.89 2.00
C ALA A 61 -7.27 2.23 1.81
N THR A 62 -8.05 2.30 0.74
CA THR A 62 -8.91 3.44 0.43
C THR A 62 -10.26 3.15 1.03
N ASP A 63 -10.61 3.93 2.04
CA ASP A 63 -11.91 3.84 2.71
C ASP A 63 -13.06 4.03 1.71
N LEU A 64 -14.13 3.26 1.88
CA LEU A 64 -15.31 3.24 1.01
C LEU A 64 -16.47 4.05 1.62
N ASP A 65 -16.14 5.18 2.25
CA ASP A 65 -17.13 6.15 2.73
C ASP A 65 -18.08 6.55 1.60
N ASP A 66 -19.37 6.32 1.82
CA ASP A 66 -20.44 6.68 0.87
C ASP A 66 -20.83 8.16 0.97
N GLY A 67 -20.12 8.94 1.80
CA GLY A 67 -20.35 10.35 2.05
C GLY A 67 -21.48 10.61 3.05
N SER A 68 -22.13 9.56 3.56
CA SER A 68 -23.10 9.65 4.66
C SER A 68 -22.47 9.40 6.03
N GLY A 69 -21.16 9.17 6.07
CA GLY A 69 -20.42 8.77 7.27
C GLY A 69 -20.62 7.29 7.64
N GLN A 70 -21.17 6.51 6.72
CA GLN A 70 -21.32 5.07 6.83
C GLN A 70 -20.07 4.40 6.24
N PHE A 71 -19.59 3.33 6.88
CA PHE A 71 -18.37 2.60 6.49
C PHE A 71 -17.04 3.33 6.72
N ILE A 72 -17.01 4.49 7.41
CA ILE A 72 -15.75 5.16 7.77
C ILE A 72 -14.87 4.24 8.64
N GLY A 73 -13.63 4.03 8.22
CA GLY A 73 -12.62 3.25 8.91
C GLY A 73 -12.89 1.75 8.86
N TYR A 74 -12.53 1.01 9.91
CA TYR A 74 -12.80 -0.42 9.93
C TYR A 74 -14.30 -0.70 10.06
N ASP A 75 -14.85 -1.41 9.09
CA ASP A 75 -16.22 -1.90 9.11
C ASP A 75 -16.30 -3.41 8.84
N ARG A 76 -17.38 -4.06 9.32
CA ARG A 76 -17.55 -5.52 9.22
C ARG A 76 -17.83 -6.05 7.79
N PHE A 77 -18.15 -5.16 6.86
CA PHE A 77 -18.55 -5.46 5.49
C PHE A 77 -17.43 -5.19 4.48
N THR A 78 -16.67 -4.10 4.62
CA THR A 78 -15.56 -3.73 3.72
C THR A 78 -14.18 -3.78 4.39
N GLY A 79 -14.11 -4.00 5.70
CA GLY A 79 -12.84 -4.02 6.43
C GLY A 79 -12.27 -2.61 6.52
N PHE A 80 -11.00 -2.45 6.14
CA PHE A 80 -10.37 -1.12 6.02
C PHE A 80 -10.62 -0.46 4.65
N GLY A 81 -11.50 -1.04 3.82
CA GLY A 81 -11.83 -0.54 2.50
C GLY A 81 -11.08 -1.24 1.36
N LEU A 82 -10.95 -0.54 0.23
CA LEU A 82 -10.36 -1.06 -1.00
C LEU A 82 -8.82 -1.01 -0.95
N VAL A 83 -8.18 -2.16 -1.11
CA VAL A 83 -6.71 -2.24 -1.11
C VAL A 83 -6.11 -1.39 -2.22
N ASN A 84 -5.11 -0.57 -1.86
CA ASN A 84 -4.39 0.30 -2.77
C ASN A 84 -2.95 -0.19 -2.97
N ALA A 85 -2.74 -0.97 -4.04
CA ALA A 85 -1.43 -1.55 -4.34
C ALA A 85 -0.31 -0.52 -4.45
N ARG A 86 -0.59 0.64 -5.05
CA ARG A 86 0.39 1.73 -5.23
C ARG A 86 0.83 2.27 -3.88
N LYS A 87 -0.14 2.66 -3.04
CA LYS A 87 0.13 3.19 -1.71
C LYS A 87 0.83 2.16 -0.81
N ALA A 88 0.44 0.89 -0.88
CA ALA A 88 1.07 -0.19 -0.11
C ALA A 88 2.56 -0.37 -0.44
N VAL A 89 2.90 -0.38 -1.73
CA VAL A 89 4.29 -0.48 -2.19
C VAL A 89 5.07 0.80 -1.88
N GLU A 90 4.46 1.97 -2.04
CA GLU A 90 5.08 3.25 -1.67
C GLU A 90 5.41 3.32 -0.18
N TYR A 91 4.48 2.93 0.68
CA TYR A 91 4.71 2.90 2.13
C TYR A 91 5.77 1.86 2.50
N THR A 92 5.77 0.69 1.83
CA THR A 92 6.83 -0.31 1.99
C THR A 92 8.21 0.26 1.63
N ARG A 93 8.31 1.05 0.55
CA ARG A 93 9.56 1.73 0.17
C ARG A 93 9.98 2.73 1.23
N LYS A 94 9.08 3.62 1.68
CA LYS A 94 9.36 4.61 2.72
C LYS A 94 9.81 3.97 4.03
N HIS A 95 9.23 2.82 4.39
CA HIS A 95 9.66 2.03 5.55
C HIS A 95 11.08 1.44 5.37
N TYR A 96 11.45 1.03 4.16
CA TYR A 96 12.76 0.43 3.87
C TYR A 96 13.87 1.46 3.64
N LEU A 97 13.56 2.56 2.96
CA LEU A 97 14.46 3.68 2.65
C LEU A 97 13.81 5.00 3.10
N PRO A 98 13.83 5.31 4.41
CA PRO A 98 13.19 6.51 4.92
C PRO A 98 13.80 7.81 4.39
N ALA A 99 15.10 7.81 4.07
CA ALA A 99 15.81 8.99 3.59
C ALA A 99 15.43 9.43 2.16
N ASP A 100 15.02 8.50 1.30
CA ASP A 100 14.54 8.76 -0.07
C ASP A 100 13.00 8.75 -0.07
N TRP A 101 12.44 9.86 0.40
CA TRP A 101 11.00 9.97 0.64
C TRP A 101 10.22 10.00 -0.68
N ASN A 102 10.75 10.69 -1.68
CA ASN A 102 10.12 10.85 -2.99
C ASN A 102 10.34 9.63 -3.92
N GLY A 103 11.32 8.77 -3.63
CA GLY A 103 11.65 7.56 -4.38
C GLY A 103 12.49 7.81 -5.65
N ASP A 104 13.27 8.89 -5.70
CA ASP A 104 14.10 9.26 -6.86
C ASP A 104 15.54 8.71 -6.79
N ASN A 105 15.89 8.00 -5.72
CA ASN A 105 17.21 7.45 -5.39
C ASN A 105 18.27 8.51 -5.05
N SER A 106 17.86 9.73 -4.71
CA SER A 106 18.71 10.77 -4.13
C SER A 106 18.20 11.10 -2.74
N VAL A 107 19.12 11.53 -1.86
CA VAL A 107 18.76 12.04 -0.53
C VAL A 107 19.10 13.52 -0.51
N ASP A 108 18.07 14.37 -0.60
CA ASP A 108 18.25 15.81 -0.67
C ASP A 108 17.22 16.59 0.17
N THR A 109 17.23 17.91 0.11
CA THR A 109 16.36 18.73 0.98
C THR A 109 14.86 18.56 0.66
N THR A 110 14.54 18.03 -0.52
CA THR A 110 13.18 17.71 -0.96
C THR A 110 12.62 16.57 -0.14
N ASP A 111 13.41 15.54 0.18
CA ASP A 111 12.96 14.42 1.02
C ASP A 111 12.60 14.87 2.42
N ALA A 112 13.47 15.68 3.02
CA ALA A 112 13.21 16.27 4.33
C ALA A 112 11.97 17.17 4.32
N ALA A 113 11.77 17.97 3.26
CA ALA A 113 10.62 18.84 3.12
C ALA A 113 9.31 18.04 2.97
N LEU A 114 9.32 17.00 2.14
CA LEU A 114 8.15 16.15 1.90
C LEU A 114 7.82 15.30 3.13
N PHE A 115 8.82 14.71 3.79
CA PHE A 115 8.61 14.00 5.05
C PHE A 115 8.01 14.92 6.11
N THR A 116 8.57 16.12 6.28
CA THR A 116 8.07 17.09 7.26
C THR A 116 6.63 17.51 6.95
N LEU A 117 6.28 17.65 5.66
CA LEU A 117 4.92 17.97 5.24
C LEU A 117 3.94 16.84 5.54
N ASP A 118 4.27 15.60 5.15
CA ASP A 118 3.45 14.42 5.43
C ASP A 118 3.29 14.21 6.94
N TYR A 119 4.39 14.38 7.69
CA TYR A 119 4.39 14.31 9.14
C TYR A 119 3.47 15.37 9.76
N ALA A 120 3.57 16.63 9.34
CA ALA A 120 2.73 17.72 9.83
C ALA A 120 1.23 17.54 9.49
N ASN A 121 0.92 16.87 8.38
CA ASN A 121 -0.45 16.55 7.99
C ASN A 121 -1.04 15.33 8.73
N GLY A 122 -0.24 14.62 9.51
CA GLY A 122 -0.68 13.39 10.20
C GLY A 122 -0.91 12.23 9.22
N GLU A 123 -0.21 12.21 8.08
CA GLU A 123 -0.32 11.14 7.10
C GLU A 123 0.15 9.81 7.71
N LEU A 124 -0.68 8.78 7.64
CA LEU A 124 -0.37 7.47 8.26
C LEU A 124 0.87 6.80 7.66
N MET A 125 1.34 7.21 6.47
CA MET A 125 2.57 6.71 5.85
C MET A 125 3.86 7.23 6.51
N SER A 126 3.74 8.17 7.44
CA SER A 126 4.87 8.73 8.19
C SER A 126 5.19 7.98 9.49
N ASP A 127 4.39 6.97 9.84
CA ASP A 127 4.72 5.98 10.86
C ASP A 127 5.78 5.02 10.27
N LEU A 128 7.03 5.24 10.63
CA LEU A 128 8.17 4.50 10.07
C LEU A 128 8.47 3.23 10.85
N ASN A 129 8.07 3.15 12.12
CA ASN A 129 8.26 1.96 12.94
C ASN A 129 7.07 0.97 12.89
N LEU A 130 5.97 1.37 12.24
CA LEU A 130 4.73 0.61 12.06
C LEU A 130 4.04 0.26 13.39
N ASP A 131 4.10 1.16 14.37
CA ASP A 131 3.47 1.00 15.68
C ASP A 131 2.05 1.58 15.78
N ALA A 132 1.52 2.05 14.64
CA ALA A 132 0.23 2.71 14.45
C ALA A 132 0.14 4.12 15.06
N THR A 133 1.26 4.72 15.46
CA THR A 133 1.30 6.09 15.97
C THR A 133 2.42 6.89 15.34
N GLN A 134 2.07 8.06 14.80
CA GLN A 134 3.07 9.03 14.38
C GLN A 134 3.66 9.70 15.62
N SER A 135 4.95 9.48 15.87
CA SER A 135 5.64 9.94 17.07
C SER A 135 7.04 10.50 16.78
N ALA A 136 7.70 10.99 17.83
CA ALA A 136 9.08 11.45 17.73
C ALA A 136 10.06 10.33 17.36
N ASP A 137 9.68 9.06 17.56
CA ASP A 137 10.51 7.93 17.16
C ASP A 137 10.57 7.79 15.64
N ASP A 138 9.48 8.08 14.91
CA ASP A 138 9.45 8.07 13.44
C ASP A 138 10.32 9.20 12.87
N MET A 139 10.18 10.40 13.44
CA MET A 139 11.06 11.52 13.12
C MET A 139 12.53 11.15 13.35
N ALA A 140 12.83 10.44 14.44
CA ALA A 140 14.20 10.01 14.72
C ALA A 140 14.70 8.96 13.70
N ILE A 141 13.86 8.04 13.24
CA ILE A 141 14.20 7.07 12.19
C ILE A 141 14.54 7.80 10.90
N PHE A 142 13.69 8.74 10.46
CA PHE A 142 13.92 9.54 9.27
C PHE A 142 15.24 10.31 9.37
N LEU A 143 15.43 11.10 10.43
CA LEU A 143 16.63 11.93 10.59
C LEU A 143 17.92 11.10 10.66
N ARG A 144 17.89 9.95 11.34
CA ARG A 144 19.04 9.04 11.39
C ARG A 144 19.41 8.49 10.01
N SER A 145 18.42 8.11 9.21
CA SER A 145 18.64 7.66 7.84
C SER A 145 19.16 8.81 6.97
N TYR A 146 18.58 10.00 7.10
CA TYR A 146 18.88 11.17 6.28
C TYR A 146 20.31 11.71 6.48
N PHE A 147 20.81 11.71 7.72
CA PHE A 147 22.18 12.19 8.03
C PHE A 147 23.26 11.10 7.93
N ALA A 148 22.89 9.87 7.57
CA ALA A 148 23.84 8.76 7.43
C ALA A 148 24.43 8.65 6.00
N GLU A 149 23.82 9.31 5.02
CA GLU A 149 24.27 9.41 3.62
C GLU A 149 25.17 10.63 3.38
#